data_AF-A0A7S4JIT0-F1
#
_entry.id   AF-A0A7S4JIT0-F1
#
_cell.length_a   1.000
_cell.length_b   1.000
_cell.length_c   1.000
_cell.angle_alpha   90.00
_cell.angle_beta   90.00
_cell.angle_gamma   90.00
#
_symmetry.space_group_name_H-M   'P 1'
#
loop_
_entity.id
_entity.type
_entity.pdbx_description
1 polymer ?
#
loop_
_entity_poly.entity_id
_entity_poly.type
_entity_poly.pdbx_seq_one_letter_code
_entity_poly.pdbx_strand_id
1 'polypeptide(L)'
;EGSSYIGSSDSFLFRLRPSLSVYRSRQGTSEPNFAYLNPASRSKGYDGLPHGLGFGGSADDIGGRPRLFLSETFDDCLASSFDLTFEEGPLLPDGPSSSPSSSSSPRKEFEISELEVWGVGGSAAVASALESRDERRKADRKKRNAKLKKSADLLEDLRGGVVSVRAKNFKHREEMRGRDGCAPGAEDLKEGGSD
;
A
#
# COMPACT_ATOMS: atom_id res chain seq x y z
N GLU A 1 8.56 2.36 1.14
CA GLU A 1 7.57 3.15 0.39
C GLU A 1 6.45 2.21 0.02
N GLY A 2 5.34 2.26 0.75
CA GLY A 2 4.13 1.48 0.46
C GLY A 2 3.63 1.78 -0.95
N SER A 3 2.86 0.88 -1.55
CA SER A 3 2.27 1.13 -2.87
C SER A 3 1.30 2.32 -2.77
N SER A 4 1.77 3.53 -3.10
CA SER A 4 0.89 4.69 -3.24
C SER A 4 -0.01 4.45 -4.44
N TYR A 5 -1.32 4.57 -4.26
CA TYR A 5 -2.27 4.58 -5.36
C TYR A 5 -1.83 5.57 -6.45
N ILE A 6 -2.08 5.23 -7.70
CA ILE A 6 -1.80 6.00 -8.91
C ILE A 6 -3.10 6.30 -9.65
N GLY A 7 -3.11 7.38 -10.44
CA GLY A 7 -4.27 7.80 -11.22
C GLY A 7 -4.75 9.20 -10.84
N SER A 8 -5.77 9.68 -11.55
CA SER A 8 -6.44 10.95 -11.31
C SER A 8 -7.96 10.79 -11.40
N SER A 9 -8.70 11.88 -11.19
CA SER A 9 -10.14 11.98 -11.44
C SER A 9 -10.56 11.73 -12.90
N ASP A 10 -9.60 11.62 -13.82
CA ASP A 10 -9.89 11.21 -15.21
C ASP A 10 -10.01 9.70 -15.35
N SER A 11 -9.66 8.93 -14.31
CA SER A 11 -9.85 7.49 -14.26
C SER A 11 -11.33 7.15 -14.22
N PHE A 12 -11.73 6.13 -14.96
CA PHE A 12 -13.08 5.57 -14.92
C PHE A 12 -13.03 4.06 -15.16
N LEU A 13 -14.06 3.38 -14.68
CA LEU A 13 -14.33 1.99 -15.04
C LEU A 13 -15.46 1.96 -16.06
N PHE A 14 -15.52 0.92 -16.88
CA PHE A 14 -16.62 0.74 -17.80
C PHE A 14 -16.91 -0.74 -18.03
N ARG A 15 -18.12 -1.00 -18.50
CA ARG A 15 -18.61 -2.32 -18.90
C ARG A 15 -19.24 -2.19 -20.27
N LEU A 16 -18.94 -3.12 -21.17
CA LEU A 16 -19.49 -3.12 -22.54
C LEU A 16 -20.78 -3.92 -22.68
N ARG A 17 -20.92 -5.04 -21.95
CA ARG A 17 -22.07 -5.95 -22.03
C ARG A 17 -22.68 -6.18 -20.64
N PRO A 18 -24.01 -6.37 -20.52
CA PRO A 18 -25.00 -6.46 -21.60
C PRO A 18 -25.31 -5.11 -22.27
N SER A 19 -25.01 -4.01 -21.59
CA SER A 19 -25.09 -2.65 -22.10
C SER A 19 -23.84 -1.87 -21.71
N LEU A 20 -23.51 -0.85 -22.51
CA LEU A 20 -22.44 0.08 -22.20
C LEU A 20 -22.79 0.84 -20.92
N SER A 21 -21.89 0.81 -19.94
CA SER A 21 -22.00 1.55 -18.69
C SER A 21 -20.63 2.12 -18.35
N VAL A 22 -20.58 3.39 -17.96
CA VAL A 22 -19.35 4.10 -17.57
C VAL A 22 -19.52 4.56 -16.13
N TYR A 23 -18.55 4.23 -15.28
CA TYR A 23 -18.53 4.53 -13.85
C TYR A 23 -17.38 5.51 -13.59
N ARG A 24 -17.72 6.80 -13.46
CA ARG A 24 -16.73 7.87 -13.30
C ARG A 24 -16.21 7.92 -11.87
N SER A 25 -15.07 8.56 -11.66
CA SER A 25 -14.63 8.89 -10.31
C SER A 25 -15.63 9.83 -9.64
N ARG A 26 -15.94 9.60 -8.37
CA ARG A 26 -16.84 10.45 -7.61
C ARG A 26 -16.16 11.80 -7.32
N GLN A 27 -16.87 12.90 -7.53
CA GLN A 27 -16.35 14.23 -7.21
C GLN A 27 -16.20 14.39 -5.69
N GLY A 28 -15.10 14.98 -5.23
CA GLY A 28 -14.88 15.30 -3.82
C GLY A 28 -14.42 14.13 -2.94
N THR A 29 -14.01 13.00 -3.53
CA THR A 29 -13.37 11.91 -2.77
C THR A 29 -12.03 12.38 -2.23
N SER A 30 -11.90 12.46 -0.91
CA SER A 30 -10.64 12.78 -0.22
C SER A 30 -9.57 11.71 -0.39
N GLU A 31 -9.97 10.48 -0.78
CA GLU A 31 -9.12 9.30 -0.86
C GLU A 31 -8.95 8.86 -2.33
N PRO A 32 -7.81 9.19 -2.97
CA PRO A 32 -7.57 8.95 -4.40
C PRO A 32 -7.13 7.50 -4.68
N ASN A 33 -7.95 6.52 -4.29
CA ASN A 33 -7.64 5.09 -4.42
C ASN A 33 -7.89 4.56 -5.85
N PHE A 34 -7.43 5.29 -6.87
CA PHE A 34 -7.79 5.02 -8.27
C PHE A 34 -7.25 3.67 -8.77
N ALA A 35 -5.95 3.44 -8.64
CA ALA A 35 -5.34 2.17 -9.00
C ALA A 35 -4.06 1.90 -8.20
N TYR A 36 -3.65 0.65 -8.07
CA TYR A 36 -2.35 0.29 -7.51
C TYR A 36 -1.78 -0.96 -8.18
N LEU A 37 -0.45 -1.10 -8.15
CA LEU A 37 0.23 -2.31 -8.58
C LEU A 37 1.11 -2.82 -7.43
N ASN A 38 0.74 -3.97 -6.89
CA ASN A 38 1.41 -4.61 -5.77
C ASN A 38 2.00 -5.98 -6.17
N PRO A 39 3.22 -6.03 -6.71
CA PRO A 39 3.82 -7.30 -7.13
C PRO A 39 4.27 -8.15 -5.93
N ALA A 40 4.20 -9.48 -6.03
CA ALA A 40 4.64 -10.41 -4.99
C ALA A 40 6.14 -10.30 -4.63
N SER A 41 6.94 -9.72 -5.54
CA SER A 41 8.35 -9.43 -5.28
C SER A 41 8.60 -8.30 -4.26
N ARG A 42 7.57 -7.49 -3.94
CA ARG A 42 7.59 -6.63 -2.75
C ARG A 42 7.35 -7.51 -1.52
N SER A 43 8.25 -7.43 -0.54
CA SER A 43 8.14 -8.17 0.72
C SER A 43 6.74 -8.00 1.33
N LYS A 44 5.98 -9.11 1.43
CA LYS A 44 4.67 -9.32 2.07
C LYS A 44 3.97 -8.04 2.57
N GLY A 45 2.93 -7.62 1.85
CA GLY A 45 1.74 -6.94 2.37
C GLY A 45 1.91 -5.84 3.41
N TYR A 46 3.01 -5.08 3.41
CA TYR A 46 3.23 -3.99 4.38
C TYR A 46 2.13 -2.91 4.32
N ASP A 47 1.43 -2.83 3.19
CA ASP A 47 0.31 -1.92 2.95
C ASP A 47 -1.07 -2.60 3.04
N GLY A 48 -1.13 -3.90 3.41
CA GLY A 48 -2.39 -4.63 3.55
C GLY A 48 -3.15 -4.85 2.24
N LEU A 49 -2.56 -4.52 1.08
CA LEU A 49 -3.17 -4.72 -0.24
C LEU A 49 -2.86 -6.13 -0.78
N PRO A 50 -3.78 -6.75 -1.52
CA PRO A 50 -3.52 -8.03 -2.17
C PRO A 50 -2.49 -7.88 -3.30
N HIS A 51 -1.83 -8.98 -3.66
CA HIS A 51 -0.81 -8.98 -4.72
C HIS A 51 -1.47 -9.01 -6.10
N GLY A 52 -1.21 -7.99 -6.91
CA GLY A 52 -1.82 -7.82 -8.22
C GLY A 52 -2.07 -6.36 -8.57
N LEU A 53 -3.03 -6.16 -9.46
CA LEU A 53 -3.49 -4.86 -9.95
C LEU A 53 -4.90 -4.60 -9.42
N GLY A 54 -5.05 -3.57 -8.59
CA GLY A 54 -6.36 -3.17 -8.07
C GLY A 54 -6.76 -1.79 -8.57
N PHE A 55 -8.05 -1.59 -8.76
CA PHE A 55 -8.68 -0.32 -9.11
C PHE A 55 -9.78 0.01 -8.11
N GLY A 56 -9.82 1.26 -7.64
CA GLY A 56 -10.80 1.72 -6.66
C GLY A 56 -10.56 1.12 -5.27
N GLY A 57 -11.47 1.41 -4.34
CA GLY A 57 -11.54 0.76 -3.04
C GLY A 57 -11.77 1.73 -1.88
N SER A 58 -11.64 1.20 -0.67
CA SER A 58 -11.68 1.97 0.59
C SER A 58 -10.36 1.81 1.33
N ALA A 59 -9.83 2.89 1.91
CA ALA A 59 -8.62 2.87 2.72
C ALA A 59 -8.83 2.14 4.07
N ASP A 60 -10.07 2.11 4.55
CA ASP A 60 -10.44 1.60 5.88
C ASP A 60 -10.68 0.07 5.89
N ASP A 61 -10.76 -0.55 4.72
CA ASP A 61 -11.01 -1.97 4.62
C ASP A 61 -9.70 -2.78 4.82
N ILE A 62 -9.61 -3.46 5.96
CA ILE A 62 -8.58 -4.44 6.26
C ILE A 62 -8.49 -5.43 5.08
N GLY A 63 -7.32 -5.48 4.44
CA GLY A 63 -7.04 -6.39 3.35
C GLY A 63 -7.19 -5.80 1.95
N GLY A 64 -7.41 -4.49 1.80
CA GLY A 64 -7.40 -3.81 0.51
C GLY A 64 -8.54 -4.29 -0.39
N ARG A 65 -9.65 -3.57 -0.39
CA ARG A 65 -10.85 -3.99 -1.10
C ARG A 65 -11.07 -3.18 -2.38
N PRO A 66 -10.34 -3.48 -3.48
CA PRO A 66 -10.54 -2.77 -4.74
C PRO A 66 -11.89 -3.11 -5.38
N ARG A 67 -12.37 -2.19 -6.20
CA ARG A 67 -13.56 -2.33 -7.04
C ARG A 67 -13.38 -3.37 -8.14
N LEU A 68 -12.20 -3.39 -8.74
CA LEU A 68 -11.75 -4.38 -9.72
C LEU A 68 -10.36 -4.84 -9.30
N PHE A 69 -10.18 -6.14 -9.17
CA PHE A 69 -8.92 -6.76 -8.82
C PHE A 69 -8.53 -7.80 -9.86
N LEU A 70 -7.32 -7.66 -10.38
CA LEU A 70 -6.66 -8.68 -11.18
C LEU A 70 -5.52 -9.24 -10.34
N SER A 71 -5.60 -10.52 -9.99
CA SER A 71 -4.52 -11.20 -9.29
C SER A 71 -3.26 -11.25 -10.17
N GLU A 72 -2.08 -11.41 -9.56
CA GLU A 72 -0.83 -11.50 -10.32
C GLU A 72 -0.77 -12.71 -11.28
N THR A 73 -1.51 -13.78 -10.96
CA THR A 73 -1.63 -14.98 -11.82
C THR A 73 -2.87 -14.95 -12.72
N PHE A 74 -3.78 -13.98 -12.53
CA PHE A 74 -5.08 -13.87 -13.17
C PHE A 74 -6.12 -14.96 -12.84
N ASP A 75 -5.86 -15.82 -11.85
CA ASP A 75 -6.81 -16.87 -11.43
C ASP A 75 -7.87 -16.32 -10.46
N ASP A 76 -7.46 -15.62 -9.40
CA ASP A 76 -8.36 -15.11 -8.36
C ASP A 76 -8.82 -13.65 -8.59
N CYS A 77 -9.42 -13.36 -9.74
CA CYS A 77 -9.87 -12.00 -10.07
C CYS A 77 -11.25 -11.69 -9.46
N LEU A 78 -11.43 -10.45 -8.97
CA LEU A 78 -12.62 -10.04 -8.24
C LEU A 78 -13.18 -8.71 -8.74
N ALA A 79 -14.50 -8.60 -8.82
CA ALA A 79 -15.19 -7.36 -9.11
C ALA A 79 -16.31 -7.09 -8.10
N SER A 80 -16.47 -5.84 -7.70
CA SER A 80 -17.54 -5.34 -6.85
C SER A 80 -18.49 -4.45 -7.66
N SER A 81 -19.70 -4.23 -7.15
CA SER A 81 -20.64 -3.21 -7.65
C SER A 81 -20.55 -1.88 -6.89
N PHE A 82 -19.71 -1.81 -5.85
CA PHE A 82 -19.56 -0.63 -5.00
C PHE A 82 -18.11 -0.43 -4.53
N ASP A 83 -17.71 0.84 -4.41
CA ASP A 83 -16.52 1.34 -3.71
C ASP A 83 -16.66 2.86 -3.42
N LEU A 84 -15.65 3.47 -2.79
CA LEU A 84 -15.67 4.89 -2.43
C LEU A 84 -15.05 5.81 -3.50
N THR A 85 -14.35 5.28 -4.51
CA THR A 85 -13.64 6.02 -5.55
C THR A 85 -14.51 6.23 -6.80
N PHE A 86 -15.23 5.20 -7.25
CA PHE A 86 -16.02 5.23 -8.48
C PHE A 86 -17.54 5.19 -8.23
N GLU A 87 -18.31 5.61 -9.23
CA GLU A 87 -19.76 5.48 -9.24
C GLU A 87 -20.22 4.02 -9.02
N GLU A 88 -21.37 3.86 -8.38
CA GLU A 88 -21.94 2.55 -8.08
C GLU A 88 -22.48 1.88 -9.35
N GLY A 89 -22.33 0.56 -9.42
CA GLY A 89 -22.93 -0.25 -10.48
C GLY A 89 -22.17 -1.54 -10.81
N PRO A 90 -22.84 -2.56 -11.35
CA PRO A 90 -22.25 -3.88 -11.54
C PRO A 90 -21.27 -3.92 -12.72
N LEU A 91 -20.00 -4.25 -12.46
CA LEU A 91 -19.00 -4.49 -13.52
C LEU A 91 -19.23 -5.82 -14.26
N LEU A 92 -19.75 -6.82 -13.55
CA LEU A 92 -20.09 -8.13 -14.11
C LEU A 92 -21.60 -8.26 -14.28
N PRO A 93 -22.07 -9.02 -15.28
CA PRO A 93 -23.49 -9.31 -15.44
C PRO A 93 -24.05 -10.02 -14.20
N ASP A 94 -25.36 -9.95 -14.02
CA ASP A 94 -26.03 -10.74 -13.00
C ASP A 94 -26.08 -12.20 -13.47
N GLY A 95 -25.52 -13.08 -12.64
CA GLY A 95 -25.50 -14.51 -12.90
C GLY A 95 -26.84 -15.14 -12.54
N PRO A 96 -27.15 -16.33 -13.07
CA PRO A 96 -28.37 -17.05 -12.71
C PRO A 96 -28.44 -17.47 -11.22
N SER A 97 -27.32 -17.39 -10.48
CA SER A 97 -27.21 -17.80 -9.07
C SER A 97 -27.14 -16.64 -8.07
N SER A 98 -27.23 -15.37 -8.50
CA SER A 98 -27.31 -14.25 -7.55
C SER A 98 -28.72 -14.18 -6.95
N SER A 99 -29.00 -15.05 -5.98
CA SER A 99 -30.18 -14.93 -5.12
C SER A 99 -30.20 -13.54 -4.47
N PRO A 100 -31.36 -12.87 -4.40
CA PRO A 100 -31.48 -11.49 -3.89
C PRO A 100 -31.38 -11.40 -2.35
N SER A 101 -30.65 -12.30 -1.68
CA SER A 101 -30.67 -12.44 -0.22
C SER A 101 -29.30 -12.27 0.42
N SER A 102 -28.76 -11.05 0.40
CA SER A 102 -28.03 -10.48 1.53
C SER A 102 -27.62 -9.04 1.19
N SER A 103 -27.88 -8.13 2.11
CA SER A 103 -27.65 -6.67 2.03
C SER A 103 -26.17 -6.26 2.00
N SER A 104 -25.27 -7.08 1.47
CA SER A 104 -23.87 -6.75 1.21
C SER A 104 -23.59 -7.08 -0.25
N SER A 105 -23.31 -6.07 -1.06
CA SER A 105 -22.99 -6.23 -2.49
C SER A 105 -21.91 -7.32 -2.65
N PRO A 106 -22.26 -8.53 -3.14
CA PRO A 106 -21.30 -9.63 -3.13
C PRO A 106 -20.25 -9.36 -4.19
N ARG A 107 -18.98 -9.45 -3.79
CA ARG A 107 -17.87 -9.54 -4.74
C ARG A 107 -18.08 -10.77 -5.59
N LYS A 108 -17.91 -10.61 -6.89
CA LYS A 108 -18.05 -11.68 -7.88
C LYS A 108 -16.66 -12.02 -8.41
N GLU A 109 -16.35 -13.31 -8.41
CA GLU A 109 -15.19 -13.86 -9.07
C GLU A 109 -15.41 -13.90 -10.59
N PHE A 110 -14.33 -13.74 -11.35
CA PHE A 110 -14.35 -13.89 -12.80
C PHE A 110 -13.00 -14.38 -13.30
N GLU A 111 -13.01 -15.06 -14.44
CA GLU A 111 -11.80 -15.49 -15.14
C GLU A 111 -11.53 -14.55 -16.32
N ILE A 112 -10.25 -14.26 -16.58
CA ILE A 112 -9.83 -13.45 -17.71
C ILE A 112 -9.62 -14.37 -18.91
N SER A 113 -10.42 -14.19 -19.96
CA SER A 113 -10.17 -14.85 -21.24
C SER A 113 -9.14 -14.10 -22.08
N GLU A 114 -9.19 -12.76 -22.05
CA GLU A 114 -8.32 -11.88 -22.83
C GLU A 114 -8.11 -10.55 -22.11
N LEU A 115 -6.89 -10.02 -22.15
CA LEU A 115 -6.53 -8.73 -21.57
C LEU A 115 -5.81 -7.87 -22.60
N GLU A 116 -6.41 -6.73 -22.92
CA GLU A 116 -5.85 -5.75 -23.84
C GLU A 116 -5.58 -4.43 -23.13
N VAL A 117 -4.46 -3.77 -23.51
CA VAL A 117 -4.10 -2.44 -22.99
C VAL A 117 -3.89 -1.51 -24.17
N TRP A 118 -4.72 -0.47 -24.23
CA TRP A 118 -4.75 0.50 -25.32
C TRP A 118 -4.08 1.81 -24.89
N GLY A 119 -3.02 2.21 -25.60
CA GLY A 119 -2.39 3.51 -25.42
C GLY A 119 -2.90 4.51 -26.45
N VAL A 120 -3.45 5.63 -25.99
CA VAL A 120 -3.86 6.75 -26.85
C VAL A 120 -2.93 7.93 -26.66
N GLY A 121 -2.43 8.47 -27.77
CA GLY A 121 -1.46 9.55 -27.76
C GLY A 121 -0.53 9.42 -28.96
N GLY A 122 -0.38 10.49 -29.74
CA GLY A 122 0.49 10.49 -30.91
C GLY A 122 1.95 10.18 -30.55
N SER A 123 2.80 10.04 -31.58
CA SER A 123 4.23 9.72 -31.42
C SER A 123 4.96 10.62 -30.43
N ALA A 124 4.59 11.90 -30.34
CA ALA A 124 5.14 12.86 -29.38
C ALA A 124 4.86 12.47 -27.91
N ALA A 125 3.62 12.04 -27.60
CA ALA A 125 3.25 11.62 -26.26
C ALA A 125 4.00 10.34 -25.87
N VAL A 126 4.14 9.41 -26.81
CA VAL A 126 4.91 8.17 -26.62
C VAL A 126 6.38 8.47 -26.33
N ALA A 127 7.01 9.34 -27.13
CA ALA A 127 8.40 9.73 -26.94
C ALA A 127 8.64 10.37 -25.56
N SER A 128 7.78 11.32 -25.18
CA SER A 128 7.83 11.98 -23.88
C SER A 128 7.67 10.99 -22.71
N ALA A 129 6.75 10.03 -22.83
CA ALA A 129 6.54 8.99 -21.81
C ALA A 129 7.75 8.06 -21.68
N LEU A 130 8.39 7.68 -22.79
CA LEU A 130 9.60 6.86 -22.79
C LEU A 130 10.78 7.59 -22.15
N GLU A 131 10.98 8.86 -22.47
CA GLU A 131 12.02 9.70 -21.87
C GLU A 131 11.83 9.80 -20.35
N SER A 132 10.62 10.14 -19.91
CA SER A 132 10.26 10.23 -18.48
C SER A 132 10.52 8.92 -17.74
N ARG A 133 10.24 7.78 -18.38
CA ARG A 133 10.50 6.44 -17.82
C ARG A 133 11.99 6.19 -17.65
N ASP A 134 12.81 6.57 -18.62
CA ASP A 134 14.25 6.38 -18.59
C ASP A 134 14.92 7.28 -17.55
N GLU A 135 14.46 8.51 -17.40
CA GLU A 135 14.89 9.41 -16.32
C GLU A 135 14.60 8.82 -14.94
N ARG A 136 13.36 8.34 -14.73
CA ARG A 136 12.99 7.69 -13.46
C ARG A 136 13.86 6.47 -13.16
N ARG A 137 14.09 5.62 -14.16
CA ARG A 137 14.98 4.44 -14.02
C ARG A 137 16.42 4.83 -13.68
N LYS A 138 16.95 5.88 -14.31
CA LYS A 138 18.30 6.40 -14.01
C LYS A 138 18.36 6.91 -12.56
N ALA A 139 17.34 7.64 -12.11
CA ALA A 139 17.25 8.15 -10.74
C ALA A 139 17.19 7.00 -9.71
N ASP A 140 16.37 5.98 -9.95
CA ASP A 140 16.23 4.83 -9.05
C ASP A 140 17.52 4.00 -8.99
N ARG A 141 18.19 3.81 -10.13
CA ARG A 141 19.51 3.16 -10.18
C ARG A 141 20.55 3.94 -9.37
N LYS A 142 20.56 5.27 -9.49
CA LYS A 142 21.46 6.14 -8.71
C LYS A 142 21.20 6.01 -7.21
N LYS A 143 19.94 6.02 -6.78
CA LYS A 143 19.54 5.81 -5.38
C LYS A 143 20.00 4.43 -4.86
N ARG A 144 19.79 3.37 -5.65
CA ARG A 144 20.21 2.01 -5.29
C ARG A 144 21.73 1.91 -5.12
N ASN A 145 22.49 2.45 -6.06
CA ASN A 145 23.95 2.46 -6.00
C ASN A 145 24.48 3.26 -4.80
N ALA A 146 23.87 4.41 -4.50
CA ALA A 146 24.22 5.19 -3.31
C ALA A 146 23.96 4.42 -2.01
N LYS A 147 22.85 3.67 -1.93
CA LYS A 147 22.56 2.81 -0.77
C LYS A 147 23.59 1.69 -0.62
N LEU A 148 23.96 1.03 -1.72
CA LEU A 148 24.98 -0.02 -1.71
C LEU A 148 26.34 0.53 -1.28
N LYS A 149 26.75 1.68 -1.81
CA LYS A 149 27.99 2.34 -1.40
C LYS A 149 27.97 2.69 0.09
N LYS A 150 26.89 3.31 0.58
CA LYS A 150 26.75 3.62 2.01
C LYS A 150 26.81 2.37 2.91
N SER A 151 26.24 1.25 2.45
CA SER A 151 26.35 -0.02 3.15
C SER A 151 27.78 -0.58 3.15
N ALA A 152 28.51 -0.44 2.05
CA ALA A 152 29.92 -0.82 1.97
C ALA A 152 30.79 0.04 2.88
N ASP A 153 30.63 1.37 2.83
CA ASP A 153 31.34 2.33 3.68
C ASP A 153 31.08 2.02 5.18
N LEU A 154 29.85 1.68 5.55
CA LEU A 154 29.50 1.27 6.92
C LEU A 154 30.22 -0.04 7.34
N LEU A 155 30.35 -1.01 6.44
CA LEU A 155 31.03 -2.27 6.72
C LEU A 155 32.54 -2.06 6.88
N GLU A 156 33.13 -1.15 6.11
CA GLU A 156 34.53 -0.76 6.29
C GLU A 156 34.74 -0.04 7.64
N ASP A 157 33.85 0.88 8.04
CA ASP A 157 33.91 1.54 9.35
C ASP A 157 33.82 0.53 10.52
N LEU A 158 32.98 -0.50 10.38
CA LEU A 158 32.84 -1.60 11.35
C LEU A 158 34.11 -2.46 11.41
N ARG A 159 34.69 -2.79 10.25
CA ARG A 159 35.91 -3.62 10.14
C ARG A 159 37.16 -2.89 10.59
N GLY A 160 37.22 -1.58 10.35
CA GLY A 160 38.32 -0.69 10.72
C GLY A 160 38.34 -0.27 12.19
N GLY A 161 37.40 -0.75 13.02
CA GLY A 161 37.37 -0.47 14.46
C GLY A 161 36.96 0.97 14.82
N VAL A 162 36.49 1.77 13.86
CA VAL A 162 36.10 3.18 14.06
C VAL A 162 34.77 3.32 14.81
N VAL A 163 34.09 2.22 15.12
CA VAL A 163 32.89 2.23 15.98
C VAL A 163 33.23 2.58 17.44
N SER A 164 34.49 2.44 17.87
CA SER A 164 34.90 2.80 19.23
C SER A 164 34.97 4.31 19.49
N VAL A 165 35.10 5.16 18.45
CA VAL A 165 35.24 6.62 18.59
C VAL A 165 33.89 7.36 18.45
N ARG A 166 32.89 6.75 17.79
CA ARG A 166 31.52 7.27 17.65
C ARG A 166 30.50 6.66 18.62
N ALA A 167 30.96 5.95 19.66
CA ALA A 167 30.15 5.37 20.74
C ALA A 167 29.32 6.40 21.56
N LYS A 168 29.47 7.70 21.31
CA LYS A 168 28.64 8.75 21.91
C LYS A 168 27.16 8.68 21.46
N ASN A 169 26.86 8.06 20.31
CA ASN A 169 25.48 7.97 19.81
C ASN A 169 24.69 6.76 20.34
N PHE A 170 25.34 5.80 21.00
CA PHE A 170 24.67 4.65 21.63
C PHE A 170 24.44 4.83 23.14
N LYS A 171 25.06 5.82 23.78
CA LYS A 171 24.89 6.11 25.21
C LYS A 171 23.47 6.54 25.60
N HIS A 172 22.69 7.09 24.67
CA HIS A 172 21.33 7.55 24.99
C HIS A 172 20.39 6.39 25.38
N ARG A 173 20.63 5.16 24.89
CA ARG A 173 19.80 3.99 25.22
C ARG A 173 20.11 3.42 26.60
N GLU A 174 21.34 3.55 27.10
CA GLU A 174 21.69 3.14 28.46
C GLU A 174 21.30 4.17 29.52
N GLU A 175 21.38 5.48 29.22
CA GLU A 175 20.97 6.55 30.15
C GLU A 175 19.45 6.56 30.46
N MET A 176 18.60 6.00 29.60
CA MET A 176 17.14 5.92 29.83
C MET A 176 16.71 4.71 30.66
N ARG A 177 17.62 3.81 31.04
CA ARG A 177 17.30 2.59 31.80
C ARG A 177 17.48 2.74 33.32
N GLY A 178 17.87 3.92 33.79
CA GLY A 178 18.22 4.19 35.19
C GLY A 178 17.20 5.01 35.99
N ARG A 179 15.97 5.19 35.52
CA ARG A 179 14.96 6.02 36.21
C ARG A 179 13.79 5.19 36.77
N ASP A 180 14.10 4.12 37.49
CA ASP A 180 13.16 3.50 38.44
C ASP A 180 13.39 4.11 39.83
N GLY A 181 12.82 5.30 40.02
CA GLY A 181 12.73 5.96 41.32
C GLY A 181 11.28 5.95 41.79
N CYS A 182 10.83 4.85 42.38
CA CYS A 182 9.64 4.83 43.23
C CYS A 182 9.82 3.77 44.32
N ALA A 183 10.35 4.19 45.45
CA ALA A 183 10.42 3.36 46.65
C ALA A 183 9.04 3.39 47.35
N PRO A 184 8.43 2.24 47.70
CA PRO A 184 7.34 2.23 48.66
C PRO A 184 7.91 2.45 50.08
N GLY A 185 7.43 3.49 50.75
CA GLY A 185 7.77 3.79 52.14
C GLY A 185 7.36 2.65 53.06
N ALA A 186 8.32 2.18 53.85
CA ALA A 186 8.11 1.26 54.95
C ALA A 186 7.44 1.99 56.11
N GLU A 187 6.32 1.46 56.61
CA GLU A 187 5.72 1.88 57.87
C GLU A 187 6.45 1.16 59.01
N ASP A 188 7.21 1.93 59.81
CA ASP A 188 7.84 1.45 61.04
C ASP A 188 6.85 1.58 62.22
N LEU A 189 6.45 0.42 62.72
CA LEU A 189 5.88 0.23 64.06
C LEU A 189 6.99 0.20 65.10
N LYS A 190 6.94 1.08 66.11
CA LYS A 190 7.36 0.73 67.48
C LYS A 190 6.79 1.65 68.55
N GLU A 191 6.20 1.00 69.55
CA GLU A 191 5.58 1.52 70.76
C GLU A 191 6.58 2.13 71.76
N GLY A 192 6.10 3.07 72.60
CA GLY A 192 6.45 3.08 74.03
C GLY A 192 6.85 4.43 74.68
N GLY A 193 5.90 5.06 75.40
CA GLY A 193 6.10 5.44 76.82
C GLY A 193 6.35 6.92 77.24
N SER A 194 5.33 7.50 77.89
CA SER A 194 5.31 8.35 79.12
C SER A 194 5.99 9.73 79.13
N ASP A 195 5.23 10.81 79.37
CA ASP A 195 4.67 11.29 80.65
C ASP A 195 3.40 12.14 80.39
#